data_AF-A0A917H3Q8-F1
#
_entry.id   AF-A0A917H3Q8-F1
#
_cell.length_a   1.000
_cell.length_b   1.000
_cell.length_c   1.000
_cell.angle_alpha   90.00
_cell.angle_beta   90.00
_cell.angle_gamma   90.00
#
_symmetry.space_group_name_H-M   'P 1'
#
loop_
_entity.id
_entity.type
_entity.pdbx_description
1 polymer ?
#
loop_
_entity_poly.entity_id
_entity_poly.type
_entity_poly.pdbx_seq_one_letter_code
_entity_poly.pdbx_strand_id
1 'polypeptide(L)'
;MPTYLSPGVYVQEVEAGTRPIEGVGTAVAAFVGLAARGPVNEPTLVSNWTQFAETFGDFVPGSYLAHSVYGYFLNGGGNCYIVRIGADGADGDGHRSKARQPKAVAGPPMAEVGGYRIIAKSTAANPKPVTVEFDAPGGENPSEDQFKITITVEGRQPEVFDNVTTKKGPNNVATKVSAESKLVTIEETTTGSALAKPDKGTVQLQAQEPEPEPPSTDTLSADAYVGDAADRTGFSGLEAVDEVTMVAVPDLIAAYEQGAIDGETLKAVQLALIAHCELMGDRMAIIDPPPDLNAQQIKEWRVDDAGYDSKYAALYWPRLKVLDPSEGVHRFVPPSGHIAGVWARNDDTRGVHKAPANEVIRGVTSLETNITSAEQELLNPIGVNCVRSFPGRGIRVWGARTLSSDAAWRYVNVRRLFNYLEESILQGTQWAVFEPNDPALWARIRRTVSAFLTNEWRKGALFGATPGEAFFVKCDAETNPAEGIDAGQVVCQVGVAPVKPAEFVVFQLSQFSGGTSLVNE
;
A
#
# COMPACT_ATOMS: atom_id res chain seq x y z
N MET A 1 -51.78 -0.77 -23.73
CA MET A 1 -51.31 -1.63 -24.84
C MET A 1 -51.36 -0.82 -26.12
N PRO A 2 -50.37 -0.92 -27.01
CA PRO A 2 -50.43 -0.26 -28.31
C PRO A 2 -51.60 -0.81 -29.11
N THR A 3 -52.39 0.07 -29.72
CA THR A 3 -53.50 -0.33 -30.60
C THR A 3 -53.00 -0.31 -32.03
N TYR A 4 -52.81 -1.49 -32.63
CA TYR A 4 -52.37 -1.62 -34.02
C TYR A 4 -53.59 -1.60 -34.94
N LEU A 5 -53.73 -0.55 -35.74
CA LEU A 5 -54.92 -0.29 -36.57
C LEU A 5 -54.74 -0.70 -38.05
N SER A 6 -53.58 -1.24 -38.42
CA SER A 6 -53.28 -1.68 -39.78
C SER A 6 -52.48 -2.99 -39.79
N PRO A 7 -52.61 -3.85 -40.81
CA PRO A 7 -51.72 -5.00 -41.00
C PRO A 7 -50.30 -4.51 -41.35
N GLY A 8 -49.28 -4.97 -40.62
CA GLY A 8 -47.88 -4.60 -40.84
C GLY A 8 -46.91 -5.28 -39.87
N VAL A 9 -45.60 -5.18 -40.14
CA VAL A 9 -44.55 -5.57 -39.18
C VAL A 9 -44.23 -4.35 -38.32
N TYR A 10 -44.41 -4.48 -37.01
CA TYR A 10 -44.10 -3.43 -36.04
C TYR A 10 -42.85 -3.83 -35.27
N VAL A 11 -41.88 -2.93 -35.22
CA VAL A 11 -40.71 -3.05 -34.35
C VAL A 11 -40.97 -2.15 -33.14
N GLN A 12 -40.93 -2.74 -31.95
CA GLN A 12 -41.02 -2.02 -30.69
C GLN A 12 -39.72 -2.25 -29.92
N GLU A 13 -39.07 -1.18 -29.49
CA GLU A 13 -38.03 -1.27 -28.47
C GLU A 13 -38.71 -1.55 -27.13
N VAL A 14 -38.48 -2.75 -26.62
CA VAL A 14 -38.77 -3.10 -25.23
C VAL A 14 -37.41 -3.11 -24.54
N GLU A 15 -37.24 -2.34 -23.47
CA GLU A 15 -35.99 -2.36 -22.71
C GLU A 15 -35.68 -3.79 -22.28
N ALA A 16 -34.54 -4.29 -22.77
CA ALA A 16 -34.12 -5.66 -22.64
C ALA A 16 -33.53 -5.90 -21.24
N GLY A 17 -34.40 -6.16 -20.26
CA GLY A 17 -34.04 -6.73 -18.97
C GLY A 17 -33.10 -5.89 -18.10
N THR A 18 -32.85 -6.39 -16.88
CA THR A 18 -31.91 -5.78 -15.95
C THR A 18 -30.49 -6.17 -16.34
N ARG A 19 -29.54 -5.23 -16.20
CA ARG A 19 -28.11 -5.53 -16.38
C ARG A 19 -27.68 -6.57 -15.33
N PRO A 20 -26.90 -7.61 -15.70
CA PRO A 20 -26.31 -8.51 -14.72
C PRO A 20 -25.46 -7.75 -13.70
N ILE A 21 -25.46 -8.22 -12.45
CA ILE A 21 -24.56 -7.68 -11.42
C ILE A 21 -23.15 -8.15 -11.77
N GLU A 22 -22.24 -7.18 -11.88
CA GLU A 22 -20.80 -7.43 -11.97
C GLU A 22 -20.19 -7.40 -10.57
N GLY A 23 -19.17 -8.24 -10.37
CA GLY A 23 -18.44 -8.26 -9.12
C GLY A 23 -17.52 -7.05 -9.00
N VAL A 24 -17.54 -6.38 -7.85
CA VAL A 24 -16.62 -5.26 -7.58
C VAL A 24 -15.19 -5.74 -7.34
N GLY A 25 -14.24 -4.80 -7.40
CA GLY A 25 -12.86 -5.07 -7.02
C GLY A 25 -12.75 -5.50 -5.55
N THR A 26 -11.92 -6.50 -5.27
CA THR A 26 -11.79 -7.05 -3.90
C THR A 26 -10.49 -6.70 -3.20
N ALA A 27 -9.58 -6.00 -3.90
CA ALA A 27 -8.20 -5.88 -3.47
C ALA A 27 -7.50 -4.55 -3.79
N VAL A 28 -8.22 -3.44 -3.57
CA VAL A 28 -7.62 -2.09 -3.58
C VAL A 28 -7.24 -1.72 -2.15
N ALA A 29 -5.96 -1.50 -1.92
CA ALA A 29 -5.43 -1.09 -0.62
C ALA A 29 -5.35 0.43 -0.51
N ALA A 30 -5.48 0.97 0.70
CA ALA A 30 -5.13 2.34 1.04
C ALA A 30 -4.02 2.33 2.10
N PHE A 31 -2.95 3.09 1.85
CA PHE A 31 -1.83 3.24 2.77
C PHE A 31 -1.73 4.69 3.24
N VAL A 32 -1.68 4.87 4.56
CA VAL A 32 -1.54 6.19 5.18
C VAL A 32 -0.19 6.30 5.86
N GLY A 33 0.56 7.36 5.56
CA GLY A 33 1.89 7.55 6.12
C GLY A 33 2.63 8.75 5.54
N LEU A 34 3.92 8.83 5.84
CA LEU A 34 4.83 9.88 5.43
C LEU A 34 5.49 9.54 4.11
N ALA A 35 5.68 10.55 3.28
CA ALA A 35 6.40 10.46 2.04
C ALA A 35 7.27 11.70 1.83
N ALA A 36 8.33 11.56 1.04
CA ALA A 36 9.28 12.64 0.75
C ALA A 36 8.62 13.82 0.03
N ARG A 37 7.63 13.56 -0.82
CA ARG A 37 6.89 14.56 -1.61
C ARG A 37 5.48 14.05 -1.92
N GLY A 38 4.74 14.83 -2.71
CA GLY A 38 3.43 14.46 -3.22
C GLY A 38 2.28 15.17 -2.47
N PRO A 39 1.04 15.03 -2.98
CA PRO A 39 -0.14 15.66 -2.41
C PRO A 39 -0.35 15.25 -0.95
N VAL A 40 -0.56 16.20 -0.04
CA VAL A 40 -0.84 15.95 1.38
C VAL A 40 -2.36 15.86 1.58
N ASN A 41 -2.81 14.86 2.36
CA ASN A 41 -4.22 14.64 2.65
C ASN A 41 -5.11 14.50 1.40
N GLU A 42 -4.53 14.06 0.29
CA GLU A 42 -5.28 13.79 -0.94
C GLU A 42 -5.10 12.32 -1.31
N PRO A 43 -6.14 11.47 -1.18
CA PRO A 43 -6.10 10.08 -1.61
C PRO A 43 -5.71 10.00 -3.09
N THR A 44 -4.49 9.55 -3.35
CA THR A 44 -3.93 9.52 -4.70
C THR A 44 -3.80 8.07 -5.18
N LEU A 45 -4.44 7.77 -6.31
CA LEU A 45 -4.39 6.46 -6.93
C LEU A 45 -3.01 6.19 -7.55
N VAL A 46 -2.45 5.03 -7.21
CA VAL A 46 -1.18 4.52 -7.74
C VAL A 46 -1.37 3.08 -8.21
N SER A 47 -0.90 2.78 -9.42
CA SER A 47 -1.09 1.47 -10.06
C SER A 47 0.16 0.59 -10.04
N ASN A 48 1.33 1.14 -9.73
CA ASN A 48 2.59 0.41 -9.64
C ASN A 48 3.66 1.18 -8.84
N TRP A 49 4.77 0.52 -8.53
CA TRP A 49 5.89 1.11 -7.79
C TRP A 49 6.51 2.34 -8.48
N THR A 50 6.67 2.31 -9.80
CA THR A 50 7.27 3.44 -10.53
C THR A 50 6.44 4.71 -10.35
N GLN A 51 5.12 4.59 -10.47
CA GLN A 51 4.21 5.71 -10.25
C GLN A 51 4.22 6.19 -8.79
N PHE A 52 4.36 5.28 -7.81
CA PHE A 52 4.58 5.66 -6.41
C PHE A 52 5.83 6.52 -6.27
N ALA A 53 6.98 6.04 -6.75
CA ALA A 53 8.27 6.72 -6.63
C ALA A 53 8.29 8.08 -7.34
N GLU A 54 7.65 8.18 -8.51
CA GLU A 54 7.48 9.43 -9.24
C GLU A 54 6.63 10.45 -8.46
N THR A 55 5.55 10.01 -7.81
CA THR A 55 4.60 10.91 -7.13
C THR A 55 5.02 11.27 -5.72
N PHE A 56 5.45 10.28 -4.94
CA PHE A 56 5.67 10.37 -3.49
C PHE A 56 7.15 10.35 -3.10
N GLY A 57 8.04 9.98 -4.03
CA GLY A 57 9.46 9.80 -3.79
C GLY A 57 9.82 8.36 -3.44
N ASP A 58 11.10 8.12 -3.22
CA ASP A 58 11.66 6.79 -2.94
C ASP A 58 11.58 6.45 -1.43
N PHE A 59 12.28 5.40 -0.99
CA PHE A 59 12.41 5.04 0.42
C PHE A 59 12.94 6.19 1.27
N VAL A 60 12.31 6.39 2.43
CA VAL A 60 12.61 7.49 3.33
C VAL A 60 13.03 6.95 4.70
N PRO A 61 14.16 7.39 5.27
CA PRO A 61 14.53 7.02 6.63
C PRO A 61 13.46 7.44 7.65
N GLY A 62 13.09 6.53 8.55
CA GLY A 62 12.09 6.80 9.58
C GLY A 62 10.63 6.67 9.12
N SER A 63 10.38 6.17 7.90
CA SER A 63 9.06 5.80 7.39
C SER A 63 9.07 4.37 6.85
N TYR A 64 7.93 3.71 6.95
CA TYR A 64 7.63 2.39 6.40
C TYR A 64 6.59 2.43 5.26
N LEU A 65 6.06 3.61 4.89
CA LEU A 65 5.07 3.74 3.82
C LEU A 65 5.61 3.18 2.50
N ALA A 66 6.78 3.64 2.08
CA ALA A 66 7.43 3.17 0.85
C ALA A 66 7.69 1.65 0.87
N HIS A 67 8.20 1.10 1.98
CA HIS A 67 8.42 -0.35 2.12
C HIS A 67 7.13 -1.15 2.07
N SER A 68 6.05 -0.62 2.64
CA SER A 68 4.73 -1.26 2.65
C SER A 68 4.11 -1.29 1.26
N VAL A 69 4.19 -0.17 0.52
CA VAL A 69 3.71 -0.07 -0.87
C VAL A 69 4.55 -0.93 -1.80
N TYR A 70 5.88 -0.92 -1.65
CA TYR A 70 6.76 -1.81 -2.41
C TYR A 70 6.43 -3.30 -2.15
N GLY A 71 6.26 -3.67 -0.87
CA GLY A 71 5.86 -5.00 -0.45
C GLY A 71 4.49 -5.42 -0.99
N TYR A 72 3.54 -4.49 -1.05
CA TYR A 72 2.21 -4.69 -1.65
C TYR A 72 2.32 -5.09 -3.12
N PHE A 73 2.99 -4.27 -3.94
CA PHE A 73 3.17 -4.57 -5.37
C PHE A 73 3.96 -5.86 -5.60
N LEU A 74 5.03 -6.09 -4.85
CA LEU A 74 5.85 -7.30 -4.97
C LEU A 74 5.05 -8.58 -4.67
N ASN A 75 4.07 -8.48 -3.78
CA ASN A 75 3.23 -9.61 -3.39
C ASN A 75 2.02 -9.84 -4.30
N GLY A 76 1.79 -8.98 -5.30
CA GLY A 76 0.70 -9.08 -6.28
C GLY A 76 -0.43 -8.08 -6.06
N GLY A 77 -0.16 -7.00 -5.33
CA GLY A 77 -1.03 -5.83 -5.25
C GLY A 77 -1.24 -5.17 -6.61
N GLY A 78 -2.47 -4.72 -6.85
CA GLY A 78 -2.87 -3.95 -8.04
C GLY A 78 -2.92 -2.46 -7.71
N ASN A 79 -4.00 -1.78 -8.07
CA ASN A 79 -4.19 -0.38 -7.70
C ASN A 79 -4.27 -0.19 -6.17
N CYS A 80 -3.61 0.85 -5.66
CA CYS A 80 -3.74 1.31 -4.28
C CYS A 80 -3.86 2.83 -4.18
N TYR A 81 -4.43 3.30 -3.08
CA TYR A 81 -4.49 4.70 -2.72
C TYR A 81 -3.41 5.03 -1.69
N ILE A 82 -2.75 6.16 -1.87
CA ILE A 82 -1.79 6.70 -0.90
C ILE A 82 -2.39 7.95 -0.29
N VAL A 83 -2.41 8.02 1.04
CA VAL A 83 -2.72 9.24 1.78
C VAL A 83 -1.45 9.67 2.49
N ARG A 84 -0.77 10.67 1.92
CA ARG A 84 0.39 11.28 2.56
C ARG A 84 -0.09 12.21 3.68
N ILE A 85 0.41 11.97 4.88
CA ILE A 85 0.20 12.84 6.05
C ILE A 85 1.50 13.60 6.35
N GLY A 86 1.43 14.62 7.22
CA GLY A 86 2.59 15.42 7.62
C GLY A 86 2.62 16.82 7.01
N ALA A 87 3.40 17.71 7.63
CA ALA A 87 3.32 19.14 7.44
C ALA A 87 4.09 19.65 6.21
N ASP A 88 3.49 19.46 5.03
CA ASP A 88 3.63 20.44 3.93
C ASP A 88 2.30 21.20 3.76
N GLY A 89 1.77 21.78 4.85
CA GLY A 89 0.68 22.77 4.78
C GLY A 89 -0.73 22.30 5.13
N ALA A 90 -0.92 21.63 6.28
CA ALA A 90 -2.23 21.52 6.90
C ALA A 90 -2.37 22.55 8.05
N ASP A 91 -2.61 23.81 7.70
CA ASP A 91 -3.18 24.80 8.63
C ASP A 91 -4.71 24.64 8.60
N GLY A 92 -5.22 23.70 9.40
CA GLY A 92 -6.61 23.75 9.86
C GLY A 92 -6.73 24.81 10.96
N ASP A 93 -7.66 25.75 10.76
CA ASP A 93 -8.08 26.81 11.69
C ASP A 93 -7.15 28.01 11.96
N GLY A 94 -7.37 29.08 11.18
CA GLY A 94 -7.74 30.40 11.72
C GLY A 94 -6.72 31.20 12.54
N HIS A 95 -5.54 30.68 12.87
CA HIS A 95 -4.47 31.42 13.51
C HIS A 95 -3.21 31.37 12.65
N ARG A 96 -2.92 32.50 11.99
CA ARG A 96 -1.66 32.75 11.28
C ARG A 96 -0.49 32.66 12.26
N SER A 97 -0.04 31.46 12.57
CA SER A 97 1.33 31.27 12.99
C SER A 97 2.18 31.49 11.73
N LYS A 98 3.16 32.40 11.81
CA LYS A 98 4.05 32.65 10.67
C LYS A 98 4.83 31.38 10.41
N ALA A 99 4.47 30.69 9.33
CA ALA A 99 5.23 29.59 8.77
C ALA A 99 6.72 29.92 8.80
N ARG A 100 7.50 29.15 9.56
CA ARG A 100 8.92 29.09 9.35
C ARG A 100 9.09 28.15 8.16
N GLN A 101 9.11 28.72 6.95
CA GLN A 101 9.48 27.99 5.75
C GLN A 101 10.76 27.20 6.04
N PRO A 102 10.80 25.89 5.78
CA PRO A 102 12.06 25.16 5.81
C PRO A 102 13.01 25.89 4.86
N LYS A 103 14.13 26.37 5.39
CA LYS A 103 15.20 26.90 4.57
C LYS A 103 15.81 25.69 3.87
N ALA A 104 15.32 25.38 2.68
CA ALA A 104 15.96 24.43 1.79
C ALA A 104 17.45 24.79 1.68
N VAL A 105 18.32 23.95 2.25
CA VAL A 105 19.77 24.08 2.04
C VAL A 105 20.07 23.26 0.79
N ALA A 106 19.98 23.89 -0.38
CA ALA A 106 20.42 23.27 -1.63
C ALA A 106 21.89 22.86 -1.50
N GLY A 107 22.22 21.64 -1.95
CA GLY A 107 23.61 21.19 -2.08
C GLY A 107 24.41 22.12 -3.00
N PRO A 108 25.76 22.12 -2.90
CA PRO A 108 26.59 22.96 -3.76
C PRO A 108 26.34 22.64 -5.24
N PRO A 109 26.26 23.65 -6.13
CA PRO A 109 26.06 23.42 -7.56
C PRO A 109 27.08 22.44 -8.14
N MET A 110 26.62 21.51 -8.99
CA MET A 110 27.49 20.48 -9.59
C MET A 110 27.20 20.19 -11.06
N ALA A 111 28.11 19.46 -11.71
CA ALA A 111 27.92 18.87 -13.04
C ALA A 111 28.79 17.61 -13.20
N GLU A 112 28.37 16.69 -14.06
CA GLU A 112 29.15 15.50 -14.44
C GLU A 112 29.59 15.58 -15.91
N VAL A 113 30.89 15.40 -16.16
CA VAL A 113 31.50 15.51 -17.50
C VAL A 113 32.61 14.49 -17.64
N GLY A 114 32.54 13.61 -18.65
CA GLY A 114 33.64 12.71 -19.00
C GLY A 114 34.13 11.80 -17.86
N GLY A 115 33.23 11.37 -16.96
CA GLY A 115 33.57 10.56 -15.79
C GLY A 115 34.08 11.35 -14.58
N TYR A 116 34.03 12.68 -14.62
CA TYR A 116 34.33 13.56 -13.50
C TYR A 116 33.07 14.20 -12.93
N ARG A 117 32.96 14.26 -11.61
CA ARG A 117 31.97 15.04 -10.87
C ARG A 117 32.63 16.32 -10.37
N ILE A 118 32.06 17.47 -10.72
CA ILE A 118 32.61 18.79 -10.42
C ILE A 118 31.66 19.51 -9.49
N ILE A 119 32.13 19.88 -8.30
CA ILE A 119 31.31 20.41 -7.21
C ILE A 119 31.81 21.80 -6.84
N ALA A 120 30.93 22.80 -6.77
CA ALA A 120 31.31 24.14 -6.33
C ALA A 120 31.69 24.18 -4.84
N LYS A 121 32.80 24.85 -4.49
CA LYS A 121 33.23 25.06 -3.09
C LYS A 121 32.53 26.24 -2.38
N SER A 122 31.55 26.88 -3.03
CA SER A 122 30.89 28.09 -2.49
C SER A 122 29.80 27.74 -1.46
N THR A 123 29.93 28.29 -0.25
CA THR A 123 28.95 28.18 0.86
C THR A 123 27.97 29.36 0.94
N ALA A 124 27.94 30.24 -0.07
CA ALA A 124 27.07 31.41 -0.08
C ALA A 124 25.60 31.02 -0.32
N ALA A 125 24.67 31.68 0.37
CA ALA A 125 23.22 31.43 0.28
C ALA A 125 22.61 31.64 -1.13
N ASN A 126 23.30 32.35 -2.01
CA ASN A 126 23.01 32.47 -3.45
C ASN A 126 24.34 32.42 -4.22
N PRO A 127 24.86 31.24 -4.58
CA PRO A 127 26.13 31.14 -5.28
C PRO A 127 25.97 31.71 -6.70
N LYS A 128 26.92 32.57 -7.11
CA LYS A 128 26.99 33.00 -8.51
C LYS A 128 27.29 31.81 -9.41
N PRO A 129 26.83 31.81 -10.67
CA PRO A 129 27.01 30.68 -11.55
C PRO A 129 28.50 30.38 -11.78
N VAL A 130 28.88 29.13 -11.57
CA VAL A 130 30.24 28.63 -11.84
C VAL A 130 30.22 27.95 -13.21
N THR A 131 31.14 28.37 -14.06
CA THR A 131 31.31 27.79 -15.40
C THR A 131 32.67 27.14 -15.50
N VAL A 132 32.71 25.92 -16.04
CA VAL A 132 33.93 25.14 -16.24
C VAL A 132 34.11 24.89 -17.72
N GLU A 133 35.23 25.34 -18.25
CA GLU A 133 35.59 25.18 -19.65
C GLU A 133 36.76 24.20 -19.79
N PHE A 134 36.61 23.24 -20.71
CA PHE A 134 37.63 22.28 -21.10
C PHE A 134 38.20 22.68 -22.46
N ASP A 135 39.51 22.84 -22.54
CA ASP A 135 40.20 23.20 -23.78
C ASP A 135 41.49 22.38 -23.99
N ALA A 136 42.10 22.53 -25.17
CA ALA A 136 43.39 21.95 -25.49
C ALA A 136 44.49 22.48 -24.52
N PRO A 137 45.45 21.62 -24.14
CA PRO A 137 46.57 22.01 -23.30
C PRO A 137 47.51 22.98 -24.02
N GLY A 138 48.17 23.87 -23.28
CA GLY A 138 49.18 24.78 -23.81
C GLY A 138 50.59 24.17 -23.87
N GLY A 139 51.36 24.47 -24.93
CA GLY A 139 52.78 24.09 -25.07
C GLY A 139 53.11 23.40 -26.41
N GLU A 140 54.40 23.16 -26.68
CA GLU A 140 54.86 22.37 -27.83
C GLU A 140 54.77 20.86 -27.50
N ASN A 141 53.98 20.11 -28.28
CA ASN A 141 53.75 18.65 -28.17
C ASN A 141 53.14 18.13 -26.84
N PRO A 142 51.91 18.53 -26.48
CA PRO A 142 51.20 17.96 -25.33
C PRO A 142 50.78 16.50 -25.56
N SER A 143 50.69 15.70 -24.49
CA SER A 143 50.24 14.31 -24.59
C SER A 143 48.72 14.22 -24.79
N GLU A 144 48.23 13.13 -25.41
CA GLU A 144 46.80 12.98 -25.74
C GLU A 144 45.86 13.04 -24.51
N ASP A 145 46.37 12.65 -23.35
CA ASP A 145 45.68 12.68 -22.05
C ASP A 145 45.71 14.04 -21.34
N GLN A 146 46.45 15.02 -21.88
CA GLN A 146 46.55 16.36 -21.30
C GLN A 146 45.49 17.31 -21.84
N PHE A 147 45.00 18.18 -20.96
CA PHE A 147 44.03 19.23 -21.28
C PHE A 147 44.16 20.41 -20.32
N LYS A 148 43.44 21.47 -20.66
CA LYS A 148 43.34 22.69 -19.87
C LYS A 148 41.93 22.80 -19.32
N ILE A 149 41.81 23.14 -18.05
CA ILE A 149 40.53 23.46 -17.40
C ILE A 149 40.56 24.91 -16.91
N THR A 150 39.53 25.66 -17.26
CA THR A 150 39.34 27.05 -16.83
C THR A 150 38.04 27.16 -16.05
N ILE A 151 38.12 27.59 -14.80
CA ILE A 151 36.97 27.75 -13.91
C ILE A 151 36.70 29.24 -13.75
N THR A 152 35.50 29.66 -14.14
CA THR A 152 35.08 31.07 -14.16
C THR A 152 33.88 31.28 -13.25
N VAL A 153 33.94 32.33 -12.44
CA VAL A 153 32.83 32.83 -11.61
C VAL A 153 32.76 34.34 -11.77
N GLU A 154 31.56 34.88 -11.98
CA GLU A 154 31.36 36.30 -12.21
C GLU A 154 31.87 37.17 -11.04
N GLY A 155 32.85 38.03 -11.33
CA GLY A 155 33.48 38.91 -10.34
C GLY A 155 34.64 38.30 -9.55
N ARG A 156 35.13 37.10 -9.92
CA ARG A 156 36.39 36.54 -9.45
C ARG A 156 37.37 36.34 -10.61
N GLN A 157 38.66 36.31 -10.30
CA GLN A 157 39.68 35.95 -11.29
C GLN A 157 39.50 34.47 -11.68
N PRO A 158 39.52 34.13 -12.99
CA PRO A 158 39.44 32.74 -13.43
C PRO A 158 40.60 31.91 -12.90
N GLU A 159 40.30 30.69 -12.46
CA GLU A 159 41.33 29.71 -12.10
C GLU A 159 41.63 28.85 -13.33
N VAL A 160 42.90 28.84 -13.74
CA VAL A 160 43.35 28.14 -14.94
C VAL A 160 44.33 27.05 -14.53
N PHE A 161 44.00 25.80 -14.84
CA PHE A 161 44.88 24.66 -14.65
C PHE A 161 45.22 24.09 -16.01
N ASP A 162 46.43 24.41 -16.47
CA ASP A 162 46.97 23.91 -17.73
C ASP A 162 47.74 22.60 -17.52
N ASN A 163 47.81 21.79 -18.58
CA ASN A 163 48.49 20.49 -18.61
C ASN A 163 48.05 19.52 -17.49
N VAL A 164 46.76 19.53 -17.13
CA VAL A 164 46.16 18.48 -16.28
C VAL A 164 45.92 17.22 -17.09
N THR A 165 45.99 16.04 -16.46
CA THR A 165 45.88 14.74 -17.13
C THR A 165 44.82 13.83 -16.50
N THR A 166 44.31 12.88 -17.28
CA THR A 166 43.46 11.78 -16.79
C THR A 166 44.27 10.66 -16.10
N LYS A 167 45.60 10.64 -16.23
CA LYS A 167 46.47 9.64 -15.60
C LYS A 167 46.62 9.88 -14.09
N LYS A 168 46.86 8.80 -13.35
CA LYS A 168 47.20 8.86 -11.92
C LYS A 168 48.53 9.60 -11.72
N GLY A 169 48.58 10.48 -10.73
CA GLY A 169 49.79 11.24 -10.38
C GLY A 169 49.46 12.65 -9.87
N PRO A 170 50.48 13.46 -9.56
CA PRO A 170 50.28 14.81 -9.02
C PRO A 170 49.61 15.79 -10.00
N ASN A 171 49.67 15.51 -11.31
CA ASN A 171 49.00 16.30 -12.35
C ASN A 171 47.63 15.73 -12.75
N ASN A 172 47.14 14.68 -12.09
CA ASN A 172 45.79 14.18 -12.28
C ASN A 172 44.79 15.32 -12.02
N VAL A 173 43.81 15.50 -12.91
CA VAL A 173 42.86 16.62 -12.84
C VAL A 173 42.10 16.64 -11.52
N ALA A 174 41.61 15.51 -11.02
CA ALA A 174 40.86 15.43 -9.77
C ALA A 174 41.77 15.76 -8.57
N THR A 175 43.01 15.27 -8.58
CA THR A 175 43.99 15.51 -7.52
C THR A 175 44.41 16.98 -7.46
N LYS A 176 44.84 17.53 -8.60
CA LYS A 176 45.41 18.88 -8.69
C LYS A 176 44.35 19.96 -8.49
N VAL A 177 43.22 19.85 -9.17
CA VAL A 177 42.14 20.85 -9.08
C VAL A 177 41.52 20.83 -7.68
N SER A 178 41.28 19.66 -7.08
CA SER A 178 40.72 19.60 -5.73
C SER A 178 41.65 20.17 -4.67
N ALA A 179 42.97 20.03 -4.83
CA ALA A 179 43.97 20.59 -3.93
C ALA A 179 44.17 22.10 -4.09
N GLU A 180 44.19 22.60 -5.33
CA GLU A 180 44.60 23.99 -5.62
C GLU A 180 43.43 24.95 -5.88
N SER A 181 42.28 24.47 -6.36
CA SER A 181 41.13 25.32 -6.68
C SER A 181 40.42 25.83 -5.43
N LYS A 182 40.08 27.12 -5.43
CA LYS A 182 39.22 27.75 -4.41
C LYS A 182 37.75 27.79 -4.85
N LEU A 183 37.46 27.38 -6.08
CA LEU A 183 36.15 27.50 -6.71
C LEU A 183 35.43 26.15 -6.83
N VAL A 184 36.13 25.06 -7.11
CA VAL A 184 35.53 23.72 -7.30
C VAL A 184 36.38 22.61 -6.67
N THR A 185 35.73 21.47 -6.43
CA THR A 185 36.34 20.16 -6.17
C THR A 185 35.98 19.25 -7.35
N ILE A 186 36.91 18.40 -7.78
CA ILE A 186 36.68 17.40 -8.82
C ILE A 186 36.91 16.00 -8.27
N GLU A 187 35.95 15.12 -8.48
CA GLU A 187 35.97 13.71 -8.09
C GLU A 187 35.87 12.80 -9.33
N GLU A 188 36.52 11.65 -9.29
CA GLU A 188 36.41 10.62 -10.33
C GLU A 188 35.22 9.71 -10.02
N THR A 189 34.26 9.59 -10.94
CA THR A 189 33.01 8.83 -10.72
C THR A 189 33.14 7.33 -10.99
N THR A 190 34.22 6.90 -11.66
CA THR A 190 34.47 5.48 -11.96
C THR A 190 35.80 5.01 -11.40
N THR A 191 35.79 4.00 -10.54
CA THR A 191 36.99 3.33 -10.02
C THR A 191 37.42 2.17 -10.92
N GLY A 192 38.63 2.23 -11.48
CA GLY A 192 39.29 1.08 -12.11
C GLY A 192 39.29 1.01 -13.65
N SER A 193 38.62 1.93 -14.34
CA SER A 193 38.74 2.11 -15.80
C SER A 193 39.58 3.34 -16.15
N ALA A 194 40.23 3.34 -17.31
CA ALA A 194 40.94 4.53 -17.80
C ALA A 194 39.92 5.62 -18.15
N LEU A 195 40.00 6.78 -17.48
CA LEU A 195 39.14 7.92 -17.76
C LEU A 195 39.52 8.53 -19.12
N ALA A 196 38.51 8.69 -19.97
CA ALA A 196 38.67 9.41 -21.23
C ALA A 196 38.84 10.91 -20.96
N LYS A 197 39.64 11.58 -21.80
CA LYS A 197 39.77 13.03 -21.77
C LYS A 197 38.40 13.66 -22.10
N PRO A 198 37.92 14.65 -21.32
CA PRO A 198 36.69 15.37 -21.64
C PRO A 198 36.77 16.08 -22.99
N ASP A 199 35.66 16.09 -23.74
CA ASP A 199 35.55 16.84 -24.99
C ASP A 199 35.68 18.36 -24.73
N LYS A 200 36.16 19.10 -25.74
CA LYS A 200 36.21 20.56 -25.67
C LYS A 200 34.80 21.12 -25.52
N GLY A 201 34.56 21.91 -24.49
CA GLY A 201 33.24 22.43 -24.20
C GLY A 201 33.17 23.21 -22.90
N THR A 202 32.02 23.82 -22.68
CA THR A 202 31.73 24.64 -21.51
C THR A 202 30.54 24.06 -20.78
N VAL A 203 30.68 23.85 -19.48
CA VAL A 203 29.63 23.31 -18.61
C VAL A 203 29.38 24.25 -17.45
N GLN A 204 28.11 24.61 -17.26
CA GLN A 204 27.68 25.43 -16.14
C GLN A 204 27.22 24.52 -15.00
N LEU A 205 27.73 24.72 -13.79
CA LEU A 205 27.29 23.96 -12.63
C LEU A 205 25.85 24.35 -12.29
N GLN A 206 24.98 23.35 -12.13
CA GLN A 206 23.58 23.56 -11.81
C GLN A 206 23.33 23.33 -10.32
N ALA A 207 22.46 24.14 -9.71
CA ALA A 207 22.03 23.92 -8.35
C ALA A 207 21.33 22.55 -8.26
N GLN A 208 21.67 21.77 -7.24
CA GLN A 208 20.99 20.51 -6.99
C GLN A 208 19.53 20.82 -6.63
N GLU A 209 18.57 20.09 -7.21
CA GLU A 209 17.22 20.06 -6.65
C GLU A 209 17.36 19.67 -5.17
N PRO A 210 16.79 20.44 -4.23
CA PRO A 210 16.94 20.14 -2.82
C PRO A 210 16.43 18.71 -2.61
N GLU A 211 17.28 17.84 -2.05
CA GLU A 211 16.80 16.59 -1.48
C GLU A 211 15.74 16.98 -0.44
N PRO A 212 14.52 16.44 -0.54
CA PRO A 212 13.51 16.71 0.47
C PRO A 212 14.09 16.34 1.83
N GLU A 213 14.01 17.26 2.80
CA GLU A 213 14.30 16.91 4.18
C GLU A 213 13.47 15.67 4.53
N PRO A 214 14.05 14.68 5.23
CA PRO A 214 13.25 13.54 5.66
C PRO A 214 12.04 14.08 6.43
N PRO A 215 10.82 13.61 6.13
CA PRO A 215 9.61 14.06 6.80
C PRO A 215 9.81 13.89 8.30
N SER A 216 9.81 15.02 9.02
CA SER A 216 9.98 15.03 10.47
C SER A 216 8.73 14.44 11.12
N THR A 217 8.94 13.45 11.98
CA THR A 217 7.93 12.85 12.85
C THR A 217 7.61 13.72 14.07
N ASP A 218 8.36 14.80 14.31
CA ASP A 218 8.30 15.64 15.52
C ASP A 218 6.97 16.43 15.69
N THR A 219 6.02 16.28 14.76
CA THR A 219 4.76 17.04 14.74
C THR A 219 3.50 16.20 14.50
N LEU A 220 3.58 14.86 14.47
CA LEU A 220 2.44 14.01 14.15
C LEU A 220 1.63 13.66 15.41
N SER A 221 0.50 14.33 15.61
CA SER A 221 -0.53 13.93 16.57
C SER A 221 -1.38 12.78 16.03
N ALA A 222 -2.19 12.15 16.89
CA ALA A 222 -3.22 11.19 16.47
C ALA A 222 -4.09 11.75 15.32
N ASP A 223 -4.44 13.03 15.41
CA ASP A 223 -5.29 13.74 14.44
C ASP A 223 -4.67 13.78 13.04
N ALA A 224 -3.35 13.77 12.91
CA ALA A 224 -2.70 13.73 11.59
C ALA A 224 -2.96 12.40 10.87
N TYR A 225 -3.11 11.30 11.61
CA TYR A 225 -3.44 9.99 11.04
C TYR A 225 -4.93 9.83 10.80
N VAL A 226 -5.74 10.16 11.81
CA VAL A 226 -7.21 10.00 11.75
C VAL A 226 -7.77 10.99 10.75
N GLY A 227 -7.50 12.28 10.96
CA GLY A 227 -8.04 13.38 10.18
C GLY A 227 -9.56 13.50 10.27
N ASP A 228 -10.11 14.32 9.38
CA ASP A 228 -11.52 14.68 9.31
C ASP A 228 -12.10 14.37 7.92
N ALA A 229 -13.31 13.82 7.88
CA ALA A 229 -13.96 13.40 6.65
C ALA A 229 -14.44 14.57 5.78
N ALA A 230 -14.87 15.68 6.40
CA ALA A 230 -15.33 16.87 5.68
C ALA A 230 -14.15 17.61 5.05
N ASP A 231 -13.04 17.72 5.78
CA ASP A 231 -11.79 18.32 5.30
C ASP A 231 -10.94 17.34 4.48
N ARG A 232 -11.37 16.07 4.39
CA ARG A 232 -10.71 14.98 3.67
C ARG A 232 -9.27 14.73 4.11
N THR A 233 -8.99 14.85 5.39
CA THR A 233 -7.65 14.65 5.96
C THR A 233 -7.49 13.26 6.57
N GLY A 234 -6.24 12.80 6.70
CA GLY A 234 -5.94 11.48 7.28
C GLY A 234 -6.65 10.33 6.56
N PHE A 235 -6.79 9.19 7.23
CA PHE A 235 -7.58 8.09 6.66
C PHE A 235 -9.08 8.38 6.63
N SER A 236 -9.61 9.35 7.39
CA SER A 236 -11.00 9.80 7.27
C SER A 236 -11.31 10.35 5.86
N GLY A 237 -10.33 10.91 5.16
CA GLY A 237 -10.49 11.31 3.75
C GLY A 237 -10.80 10.15 2.79
N LEU A 238 -10.57 8.90 3.18
CA LEU A 238 -10.91 7.72 2.38
C LEU A 238 -12.41 7.43 2.32
N GLU A 239 -13.24 8.09 3.12
CA GLU A 239 -14.71 8.00 3.02
C GLU A 239 -15.21 8.43 1.63
N ALA A 240 -14.48 9.31 0.94
CA ALA A 240 -14.82 9.76 -0.41
C ALA A 240 -14.37 8.78 -1.52
N VAL A 241 -13.77 7.63 -1.15
CA VAL A 241 -13.19 6.66 -2.08
C VAL A 241 -13.81 5.29 -1.87
N ASP A 242 -14.83 4.96 -2.67
CA ASP A 242 -15.62 3.73 -2.54
C ASP A 242 -14.85 2.45 -2.91
N GLU A 243 -13.80 2.58 -3.71
CA GLU A 243 -13.07 1.42 -4.27
C GLU A 243 -12.16 0.73 -3.24
N VAL A 244 -11.86 1.39 -2.12
CA VAL A 244 -10.92 0.90 -1.11
C VAL A 244 -11.51 -0.28 -0.37
N THR A 245 -10.74 -1.36 -0.26
CA THR A 245 -11.17 -2.63 0.37
C THR A 245 -10.32 -3.02 1.58
N MET A 246 -9.15 -2.41 1.75
CA MET A 246 -8.28 -2.61 2.90
C MET A 246 -7.51 -1.35 3.22
N VAL A 247 -7.28 -1.08 4.50
CA VAL A 247 -6.57 0.12 4.97
C VAL A 247 -5.46 -0.27 5.94
N ALA A 248 -4.28 0.33 5.75
CA ALA A 248 -3.11 0.12 6.60
C ALA A 248 -2.40 1.45 6.89
N VAL A 249 -1.84 1.58 8.09
CA VAL A 249 -1.14 2.79 8.58
C VAL A 249 0.26 2.40 9.06
N PRO A 250 1.18 2.02 8.14
CA PRO A 250 2.48 1.46 8.52
C PRO A 250 3.36 2.42 9.31
N ASP A 251 3.23 3.73 9.07
CA ASP A 251 4.05 4.75 9.73
C ASP A 251 3.62 5.06 11.15
N LEU A 252 2.46 4.55 11.59
CA LEU A 252 2.10 4.57 13.00
C LEU A 252 3.11 3.79 13.84
N ILE A 253 3.63 2.69 13.30
CA ILE A 253 4.70 1.90 13.94
C ILE A 253 6.01 2.67 13.93
N ALA A 254 6.33 3.33 12.82
CA ALA A 254 7.54 4.14 12.72
C ALA A 254 7.55 5.29 13.75
N ALA A 255 6.41 5.98 13.92
CA ALA A 255 6.26 7.05 14.90
C ALA A 255 6.37 6.54 16.35
N TYR A 256 5.82 5.37 16.65
CA TYR A 256 5.95 4.73 17.96
C TYR A 256 7.41 4.35 18.27
N GLU A 257 8.12 3.76 17.29
CA GLU A 257 9.54 3.38 17.45
C GLU A 257 10.46 4.58 17.71
N GLN A 258 10.12 5.72 17.11
CA GLN A 258 10.87 6.96 17.28
C GLN A 258 10.50 7.70 18.57
N GLY A 259 9.50 7.22 19.32
CA GLY A 259 8.99 7.88 20.51
C GLY A 259 8.22 9.17 20.22
N ALA A 260 7.80 9.38 18.96
CA ALA A 260 6.97 10.51 18.56
C ALA A 260 5.53 10.38 19.09
N ILE A 261 5.07 9.14 19.28
CA ILE A 261 3.78 8.82 19.92
C ILE A 261 3.97 7.76 21.00
N ASP A 262 3.09 7.77 22.00
CA ASP A 262 3.04 6.73 23.03
C ASP A 262 2.10 5.57 22.65
N GLY A 263 2.06 4.55 23.51
CA GLY A 263 1.23 3.36 23.29
C GLY A 263 -0.27 3.66 23.33
N GLU A 264 -0.69 4.66 24.12
CA GLU A 264 -2.09 5.09 24.17
C GLU A 264 -2.51 5.73 22.84
N THR A 265 -1.66 6.58 22.27
CA THR A 265 -1.88 7.21 20.96
C THR A 265 -1.90 6.17 19.84
N LEU A 266 -0.95 5.22 19.84
CA LEU A 266 -0.94 4.12 18.88
C LEU A 266 -2.26 3.32 18.93
N LYS A 267 -2.72 2.98 20.14
CA LYS A 267 -4.00 2.29 20.34
C LYS A 267 -5.18 3.13 19.86
N ALA A 268 -5.21 4.42 20.17
CA ALA A 268 -6.29 5.33 19.78
C ALA A 268 -6.43 5.44 18.25
N VAL A 269 -5.31 5.59 17.53
CA VAL A 269 -5.31 5.65 16.06
C VAL A 269 -5.76 4.31 15.46
N GLN A 270 -5.32 3.17 16.00
CA GLN A 270 -5.77 1.85 15.56
C GLN A 270 -7.27 1.63 15.80
N LEU A 271 -7.79 2.06 16.95
CA LEU A 271 -9.23 2.01 17.23
C LEU A 271 -10.02 2.87 16.24
N ALA A 272 -9.54 4.07 15.93
CA ALA A 272 -10.18 4.95 14.94
C ALA A 272 -10.14 4.33 13.53
N LEU A 273 -9.04 3.67 13.16
CA LEU A 273 -8.94 2.94 11.88
C LEU A 273 -9.95 1.78 11.80
N ILE A 274 -10.11 1.03 12.89
CA ILE A 274 -11.11 -0.04 12.98
C ILE A 274 -12.51 0.54 12.87
N ALA A 275 -12.80 1.62 13.60
CA ALA A 275 -14.10 2.30 13.56
C ALA A 275 -14.43 2.85 12.16
N HIS A 276 -13.45 3.40 11.44
CA HIS A 276 -13.61 3.80 10.04
C HIS A 276 -14.02 2.60 9.16
N CYS A 277 -13.34 1.45 9.29
CA CYS A 277 -13.68 0.26 8.52
C CYS A 277 -15.06 -0.32 8.90
N GLU A 278 -15.46 -0.22 10.17
CA GLU A 278 -16.79 -0.60 10.64
C GLU A 278 -17.90 0.30 10.09
N LEU A 279 -17.64 1.61 10.02
CA LEU A 279 -18.58 2.59 9.48
C LEU A 279 -18.80 2.38 7.98
N MET A 280 -17.71 2.18 7.22
CA MET A 280 -17.79 2.00 5.76
C MET A 280 -18.36 0.63 5.38
N GLY A 281 -18.06 -0.43 6.13
CA GLY A 281 -18.64 -1.76 5.93
C GLY A 281 -18.12 -2.55 4.72
N ASP A 282 -17.42 -1.91 3.80
CA ASP A 282 -16.85 -2.45 2.55
C ASP A 282 -15.35 -2.81 2.67
N ARG A 283 -14.64 -2.25 3.65
CA ARG A 283 -13.18 -2.35 3.81
C ARG A 283 -12.76 -2.94 5.15
N MET A 284 -11.52 -3.41 5.24
CA MET A 284 -10.94 -3.98 6.46
C MET A 284 -9.60 -3.34 6.86
N ALA A 285 -9.41 -3.14 8.16
CA ALA A 285 -8.15 -2.68 8.74
C ALA A 285 -7.14 -3.83 8.84
N ILE A 286 -5.93 -3.61 8.36
CA ILE A 286 -4.79 -4.50 8.60
C ILE A 286 -3.94 -3.87 9.70
N ILE A 287 -3.92 -4.52 10.86
CA ILE A 287 -3.31 -4.00 12.08
C ILE A 287 -1.92 -4.58 12.27
N ASP A 288 -0.95 -3.70 12.45
CA ASP A 288 0.40 -4.03 12.91
C ASP A 288 0.49 -3.80 14.43
N PRO A 289 0.93 -4.77 15.24
CA PRO A 289 1.14 -4.53 16.66
C PRO A 289 2.42 -3.72 16.93
N PRO A 290 2.63 -3.24 18.17
CA PRO A 290 3.91 -2.67 18.57
C PRO A 290 5.08 -3.62 18.29
N PRO A 291 6.26 -3.07 17.96
CA PRO A 291 7.46 -3.83 17.64
C PRO A 291 8.09 -4.46 18.89
N ASP A 292 9.06 -5.35 18.67
CA ASP A 292 9.93 -5.91 19.72
C ASP A 292 9.20 -6.69 20.84
N LEU A 293 7.99 -7.18 20.56
CA LEU A 293 7.21 -8.03 21.46
C LEU A 293 7.54 -9.51 21.25
N ASN A 294 7.66 -10.27 22.34
CA ASN A 294 7.65 -11.74 22.30
C ASN A 294 6.21 -12.30 22.26
N ALA A 295 6.08 -13.63 22.09
CA ALA A 295 4.79 -14.29 21.97
C ALA A 295 3.85 -14.12 23.19
N GLN A 296 4.39 -13.99 24.41
CA GLN A 296 3.58 -13.74 25.59
C GLN A 296 3.16 -12.27 25.66
N GLN A 297 4.05 -11.34 25.34
CA GLN A 297 3.76 -9.91 25.33
C GLN A 297 2.77 -9.51 24.24
N ILE A 298 2.84 -10.10 23.04
CA ILE A 298 1.85 -9.84 21.98
C ILE A 298 0.46 -10.36 22.38
N LYS A 299 0.38 -11.45 23.16
CA LYS A 299 -0.88 -11.91 23.75
C LYS A 299 -1.41 -10.88 24.76
N GLU A 300 -0.58 -10.46 25.71
CA GLU A 300 -0.95 -9.46 26.73
C GLU A 300 -1.41 -8.17 26.06
N TRP A 301 -0.64 -7.66 25.10
CA TRP A 301 -1.03 -6.49 24.33
C TRP A 301 -2.36 -6.69 23.59
N ARG A 302 -2.55 -7.83 22.93
CA ARG A 302 -3.79 -8.11 22.17
C ARG A 302 -5.02 -8.18 23.07
N VAL A 303 -4.90 -8.77 24.26
CA VAL A 303 -6.04 -9.10 25.15
C VAL A 303 -6.28 -7.99 26.17
N ASP A 304 -5.24 -7.53 26.84
CA ASP A 304 -5.32 -6.65 28.00
C ASP A 304 -5.16 -5.17 27.60
N ASP A 305 -4.21 -4.84 26.72
CA ASP A 305 -3.94 -3.45 26.35
C ASP A 305 -4.85 -2.97 25.22
N ALA A 306 -4.81 -3.62 24.06
CA ALA A 306 -5.57 -3.25 22.86
C ALA A 306 -7.06 -3.55 23.04
N GLY A 307 -7.41 -4.78 23.42
CA GLY A 307 -8.80 -5.18 23.68
C GLY A 307 -9.74 -5.08 22.47
N TYR A 308 -9.21 -5.11 21.24
CA TYR A 308 -10.01 -4.95 20.02
C TYR A 308 -10.98 -6.12 19.82
N ASP A 309 -12.21 -5.85 19.39
CA ASP A 309 -13.17 -6.87 18.97
C ASP A 309 -13.91 -6.35 17.74
N SER A 310 -13.43 -6.76 16.55
CA SER A 310 -14.03 -6.34 15.30
C SER A 310 -13.87 -7.39 14.22
N LYS A 311 -14.94 -7.60 13.46
CA LYS A 311 -14.92 -8.40 12.23
C LYS A 311 -14.22 -7.68 11.08
N TYR A 312 -14.09 -6.36 11.14
CA TYR A 312 -13.48 -5.52 10.09
C TYR A 312 -11.99 -5.28 10.28
N ALA A 313 -11.33 -6.04 11.16
CA ALA A 313 -9.91 -5.91 11.44
C ALA A 313 -9.22 -7.27 11.47
N ALA A 314 -7.95 -7.31 11.03
CA ALA A 314 -7.08 -8.47 11.16
C ALA A 314 -5.66 -8.04 11.54
N LEU A 315 -5.06 -8.72 12.51
CA LEU A 315 -3.71 -8.42 12.99
C LEU A 315 -2.71 -9.45 12.47
N TYR A 316 -1.55 -8.99 12.02
CA TYR A 316 -0.47 -9.85 11.54
C TYR A 316 0.83 -9.62 12.32
N TRP A 317 1.51 -10.72 12.69
CA TRP A 317 2.74 -10.70 13.48
C TRP A 317 3.63 -11.89 13.10
N PRO A 318 4.97 -11.82 13.09
CA PRO A 318 5.84 -10.71 13.52
C PRO A 318 6.24 -9.81 12.35
N ARG A 319 7.12 -8.82 12.63
CA ARG A 319 7.70 -7.98 11.58
C ARG A 319 8.53 -8.79 10.59
N LEU A 320 8.59 -8.27 9.36
CA LEU A 320 9.24 -8.89 8.22
C LEU A 320 10.61 -8.28 8.03
N LYS A 321 11.65 -9.10 7.85
CA LYS A 321 12.96 -8.60 7.44
C LYS A 321 13.03 -8.54 5.92
N VAL A 322 13.23 -7.34 5.38
CA VAL A 322 13.33 -7.09 3.93
C VAL A 322 14.67 -6.46 3.61
N LEU A 323 15.11 -6.57 2.35
CA LEU A 323 16.25 -5.80 1.85
C LEU A 323 15.76 -4.42 1.44
N ASP A 324 16.31 -3.37 2.04
CA ASP A 324 16.06 -1.99 1.64
C ASP A 324 16.78 -1.71 0.32
N PRO A 325 16.06 -1.44 -0.79
CA PRO A 325 16.69 -1.20 -2.08
C PRO A 325 17.51 0.09 -2.14
N SER A 326 17.23 1.07 -1.26
CA SER A 326 17.91 2.38 -1.26
C SER A 326 19.26 2.32 -0.54
N GLU A 327 19.29 1.66 0.62
CA GLU A 327 20.49 1.57 1.47
C GLU A 327 21.27 0.26 1.26
N GLY A 328 20.66 -0.75 0.62
CA GLY A 328 21.23 -2.09 0.47
C GLY A 328 21.37 -2.86 1.79
N VAL A 329 20.71 -2.41 2.85
CA VAL A 329 20.74 -3.04 4.18
C VAL A 329 19.43 -3.73 4.49
N HIS A 330 19.47 -4.74 5.36
CA HIS A 330 18.24 -5.39 5.80
C HIS A 330 17.56 -4.62 6.93
N ARG A 331 16.26 -4.38 6.82
CA ARG A 331 15.44 -3.69 7.83
C ARG A 331 14.22 -4.53 8.20
N PHE A 332 13.75 -4.39 9.44
CA PHE A 332 12.46 -4.93 9.86
C PHE A 332 11.35 -3.93 9.54
N VAL A 333 10.27 -4.40 8.93
CA VAL A 333 9.13 -3.57 8.53
C VAL A 333 7.82 -4.19 9.02
N PRO A 334 6.78 -3.39 9.28
CA PRO A 334 5.45 -3.90 9.57
C PRO A 334 4.93 -4.81 8.44
N PRO A 335 4.20 -5.90 8.77
CA PRO A 335 3.71 -6.84 7.77
C PRO A 335 2.57 -6.30 6.90
N SER A 336 1.79 -5.30 7.35
CA SER A 336 0.54 -4.87 6.70
C SER A 336 0.62 -4.67 5.18
N GLY A 337 1.64 -3.97 4.67
CA GLY A 337 1.82 -3.78 3.23
C GLY A 337 2.01 -5.07 2.43
N HIS A 338 2.85 -5.98 2.94
CA HIS A 338 3.08 -7.27 2.30
C HIS A 338 1.84 -8.16 2.36
N ILE A 339 1.12 -8.13 3.48
CA ILE A 339 -0.11 -8.88 3.68
C ILE A 339 -1.22 -8.39 2.76
N ALA A 340 -1.39 -7.08 2.60
CA ALA A 340 -2.31 -6.50 1.63
C ALA A 340 -2.03 -7.03 0.20
N GLY A 341 -0.76 -7.14 -0.18
CA GLY A 341 -0.36 -7.68 -1.48
C GLY A 341 -0.65 -9.18 -1.60
N VAL A 342 -0.49 -9.94 -0.51
CA VAL A 342 -0.87 -11.36 -0.44
C VAL A 342 -2.38 -11.54 -0.58
N TRP A 343 -3.19 -10.68 0.05
CA TRP A 343 -4.64 -10.68 -0.12
C TRP A 343 -5.01 -10.43 -1.58
N ALA A 344 -4.39 -9.43 -2.23
CA ALA A 344 -4.64 -9.14 -3.64
C ALA A 344 -4.32 -10.31 -4.56
N ARG A 345 -3.12 -10.90 -4.43
CA ARG A 345 -2.73 -12.07 -5.22
C ARG A 345 -3.63 -13.28 -4.97
N ASN A 346 -4.02 -13.49 -3.72
CA ASN A 346 -4.91 -14.56 -3.33
C ASN A 346 -6.25 -14.46 -4.06
N ASP A 347 -6.82 -13.25 -4.07
CA ASP A 347 -8.12 -12.99 -4.67
C ASP A 347 -8.08 -13.12 -6.18
N ASP A 348 -7.05 -12.58 -6.82
CA ASP A 348 -6.86 -12.68 -8.28
C ASP A 348 -6.74 -14.15 -8.73
N THR A 349 -6.00 -14.96 -7.98
CA THR A 349 -5.71 -16.35 -8.38
C THR A 349 -6.75 -17.37 -7.93
N ARG A 350 -7.47 -17.11 -6.83
CA ARG A 350 -8.35 -18.10 -6.17
C ARG A 350 -9.71 -17.55 -5.75
N GLY A 351 -9.93 -16.24 -5.85
CA GLY A 351 -11.13 -15.56 -5.38
C GLY A 351 -11.11 -15.22 -3.89
N VAL A 352 -11.82 -14.15 -3.53
CA VAL A 352 -11.92 -13.61 -2.17
C VAL A 352 -12.42 -14.61 -1.11
N HIS A 353 -13.18 -15.63 -1.56
CA HIS A 353 -13.71 -16.68 -0.70
C HIS A 353 -12.63 -17.64 -0.15
N LYS A 354 -11.43 -17.69 -0.74
CA LYS A 354 -10.33 -18.51 -0.24
C LYS A 354 -9.51 -17.72 0.79
N ALA A 355 -9.25 -18.34 1.95
CA ALA A 355 -8.43 -17.76 3.02
C ALA A 355 -7.02 -17.35 2.53
N PRO A 356 -6.58 -16.09 2.73
CA PRO A 356 -5.24 -15.62 2.35
C PRO A 356 -4.15 -16.10 3.32
N ALA A 357 -4.18 -17.38 3.68
CA ALA A 357 -3.19 -18.07 4.50
C ALA A 357 -2.56 -19.23 3.71
N ASN A 358 -1.48 -19.78 4.25
CA ASN A 358 -0.60 -20.72 3.56
C ASN A 358 0.00 -20.13 2.26
N GLU A 359 0.09 -18.80 2.18
CA GLU A 359 0.65 -18.05 1.05
C GLU A 359 2.09 -17.65 1.33
N VAL A 360 2.97 -17.76 0.34
CA VAL A 360 4.37 -17.31 0.46
C VAL A 360 4.44 -15.79 0.40
N ILE A 361 5.19 -15.18 1.31
CA ILE A 361 5.46 -13.74 1.27
C ILE A 361 6.75 -13.50 0.46
N ARG A 362 6.64 -12.72 -0.61
CA ARG A 362 7.76 -12.35 -1.50
C ARG A 362 8.50 -11.15 -0.94
N GLY A 363 9.81 -11.09 -1.18
CA GLY A 363 10.69 -9.99 -0.73
C GLY A 363 11.17 -10.09 0.72
N VAL A 364 10.74 -11.11 1.46
CA VAL A 364 11.10 -11.30 2.87
C VAL A 364 12.23 -12.31 2.99
N THR A 365 13.28 -11.94 3.72
CA THR A 365 14.48 -12.76 3.92
C THR A 365 14.46 -13.53 5.23
N SER A 366 13.89 -12.95 6.28
CA SER A 366 13.68 -13.61 7.57
C SER A 366 12.56 -12.92 8.35
N LEU A 367 12.24 -13.45 9.51
CA LEU A 367 11.30 -12.86 10.46
C LEU A 367 12.06 -12.22 11.62
N GLU A 368 11.47 -11.23 12.25
CA GLU A 368 11.96 -10.67 13.52
C GLU A 368 12.01 -11.74 14.61
N THR A 369 10.92 -12.52 14.72
CA THR A 369 10.80 -13.62 15.68
C THR A 369 10.38 -14.89 14.97
N ASN A 370 11.05 -16.00 15.26
CA ASN A 370 10.66 -17.33 14.77
C ASN A 370 9.66 -17.95 15.74
N ILE A 371 8.44 -18.18 15.26
CA ILE A 371 7.31 -18.65 16.09
C ILE A 371 7.28 -20.18 16.11
N THR A 372 7.29 -20.74 17.31
CA THR A 372 7.08 -22.18 17.56
C THR A 372 5.60 -22.56 17.45
N SER A 373 5.29 -23.85 17.37
CA SER A 373 3.89 -24.29 17.30
C SER A 373 3.13 -23.99 18.61
N ALA A 374 3.77 -24.14 19.77
CA ALA A 374 3.17 -23.85 21.07
C ALA A 374 2.84 -22.36 21.26
N GLU A 375 3.72 -21.46 20.80
CA GLU A 375 3.42 -20.02 20.79
C GLU A 375 2.27 -19.70 19.85
N GLN A 376 2.21 -20.34 18.68
CA GLN A 376 1.07 -20.14 17.78
C GLN A 376 -0.24 -20.67 18.37
N GLU A 377 -0.23 -21.80 19.08
CA GLU A 377 -1.41 -22.34 19.77
C GLU A 377 -1.98 -21.35 20.80
N LEU A 378 -1.12 -20.53 21.39
CA LEU A 378 -1.51 -19.46 22.31
C LEU A 378 -2.13 -18.26 21.58
N LEU A 379 -1.58 -17.89 20.42
CA LEU A 379 -1.89 -16.66 19.70
C LEU A 379 -3.08 -16.78 18.73
N ASN A 380 -3.25 -17.93 18.12
CA ASN A 380 -4.29 -18.14 17.11
C ASN A 380 -5.73 -18.01 17.68
N PRO A 381 -6.06 -18.54 18.88
CA PRO A 381 -7.37 -18.35 19.51
C PRO A 381 -7.83 -16.89 19.63
N ILE A 382 -6.89 -15.95 19.81
CA ILE A 382 -7.14 -14.52 20.02
C ILE A 382 -7.01 -13.68 18.74
N GLY A 383 -6.95 -14.32 17.57
CA GLY A 383 -6.97 -13.63 16.27
C GLY A 383 -5.64 -13.02 15.83
N VAL A 384 -4.51 -13.43 16.43
CA VAL A 384 -3.18 -13.01 15.98
C VAL A 384 -2.71 -13.90 14.83
N ASN A 385 -2.68 -13.36 13.62
CA ASN A 385 -2.29 -14.12 12.43
C ASN A 385 -0.75 -14.18 12.32
N CYS A 386 -0.20 -15.35 12.65
CA CYS A 386 1.23 -15.57 12.64
C CYS A 386 1.79 -15.67 11.21
N VAL A 387 2.90 -15.01 10.93
CA VAL A 387 3.77 -15.30 9.78
C VAL A 387 4.88 -16.24 10.25
N ARG A 388 5.11 -17.34 9.52
CA ARG A 388 6.05 -18.40 9.94
C ARG A 388 7.01 -18.78 8.83
N SER A 389 8.24 -19.10 9.23
CA SER A 389 9.25 -19.68 8.34
C SER A 389 9.16 -21.21 8.36
N PHE A 390 9.05 -21.81 7.19
CA PHE A 390 9.01 -23.26 7.03
C PHE A 390 10.19 -23.72 6.15
N PRO A 391 11.08 -24.60 6.66
CA PRO A 391 12.16 -25.16 5.86
C PRO A 391 11.64 -25.76 4.54
N GLY A 392 12.24 -25.35 3.41
CA GLY A 392 11.85 -25.81 2.07
C GLY A 392 10.51 -25.28 1.54
N ARG A 393 9.73 -24.55 2.34
CA ARG A 393 8.42 -23.99 1.94
C ARG A 393 8.37 -22.45 1.97
N GLY A 394 9.42 -21.81 2.48
CA GLY A 394 9.57 -20.36 2.57
C GLY A 394 8.85 -19.74 3.77
N ILE A 395 8.82 -18.41 3.79
CA ILE A 395 8.08 -17.62 4.78
C ILE A 395 6.64 -17.49 4.33
N ARG A 396 5.69 -17.85 5.19
CA ARG A 396 4.27 -17.93 4.85
C ARG A 396 3.38 -17.24 5.86
N VAL A 397 2.30 -16.64 5.36
CA VAL A 397 1.15 -16.25 6.19
C VAL A 397 0.51 -17.53 6.73
N TRP A 398 0.35 -17.65 8.03
CA TRP A 398 -0.08 -18.88 8.70
C TRP A 398 -1.25 -18.66 9.66
N GLY A 399 -2.12 -17.70 9.34
CA GLY A 399 -3.39 -17.40 9.98
C GLY A 399 -4.29 -16.56 9.07
N ALA A 400 -5.60 -16.70 9.21
CA ALA A 400 -6.60 -15.92 8.46
C ALA A 400 -7.82 -15.56 9.33
N ARG A 401 -7.60 -15.27 10.61
CA ARG A 401 -8.63 -14.87 11.56
C ARG A 401 -8.80 -13.34 11.60
N THR A 402 -10.02 -12.90 11.82
CA THR A 402 -10.32 -11.50 12.19
C THR A 402 -10.05 -11.30 13.67
N LEU A 403 -10.23 -10.08 14.16
CA LEU A 403 -10.19 -9.76 15.59
C LEU A 403 -11.51 -10.05 16.31
N SER A 404 -12.51 -10.62 15.62
CA SER A 404 -13.85 -10.81 16.18
C SER A 404 -13.94 -11.97 17.16
N SER A 405 -14.66 -11.77 18.26
CA SER A 405 -15.08 -12.82 19.18
C SER A 405 -16.24 -13.68 18.64
N ASP A 406 -17.00 -13.16 17.66
CA ASP A 406 -18.10 -13.88 17.01
C ASP A 406 -17.58 -14.98 16.06
N ALA A 407 -17.96 -16.22 16.34
CA ALA A 407 -17.60 -17.39 15.54
C ALA A 407 -18.12 -17.33 14.09
N ALA A 408 -19.18 -16.57 13.81
CA ALA A 408 -19.68 -16.34 12.45
C ALA A 408 -18.69 -15.52 11.61
N TRP A 409 -17.99 -14.58 12.24
CA TRP A 409 -17.07 -13.65 11.59
C TRP A 409 -15.59 -13.93 11.86
N ARG A 410 -15.28 -15.13 12.36
CA ARG A 410 -13.93 -15.55 12.74
C ARG A 410 -12.90 -15.40 11.62
N TYR A 411 -13.27 -15.57 10.35
CA TYR A 411 -12.31 -15.67 9.25
C TYR A 411 -12.34 -14.48 8.30
N VAL A 412 -11.15 -14.03 7.91
CA VAL A 412 -10.92 -12.91 6.98
C VAL A 412 -11.63 -13.12 5.65
N ASN A 413 -11.48 -14.30 5.02
CA ASN A 413 -12.13 -14.58 3.73
C ASN A 413 -13.66 -14.59 3.82
N VAL A 414 -14.23 -14.95 4.96
CA VAL A 414 -15.68 -14.91 5.16
C VAL A 414 -16.15 -13.46 5.22
N ARG A 415 -15.51 -12.60 6.03
CA ARG A 415 -15.89 -11.18 6.09
C ARG A 415 -15.67 -10.48 4.74
N ARG A 416 -14.53 -10.69 4.10
CA ARG A 416 -14.22 -10.11 2.78
C ARG A 416 -15.18 -10.58 1.68
N LEU A 417 -15.61 -11.84 1.71
CA LEU A 417 -16.64 -12.33 0.79
C LEU A 417 -17.97 -11.60 1.00
N PHE A 418 -18.39 -11.37 2.24
CA PHE A 418 -19.60 -10.58 2.49
C PHE A 418 -19.46 -9.14 2.02
N ASN A 419 -18.34 -8.47 2.27
CA ASN A 419 -18.11 -7.11 1.76
C ASN A 419 -18.22 -7.07 0.22
N TYR A 420 -17.59 -8.02 -0.48
CA TYR A 420 -17.70 -8.14 -1.94
C TYR A 420 -19.14 -8.36 -2.42
N LEU A 421 -19.90 -9.24 -1.76
CA LEU A 421 -21.29 -9.54 -2.14
C LEU A 421 -22.21 -8.34 -1.88
N GLU A 422 -22.09 -7.72 -0.70
CA GLU A 422 -22.86 -6.55 -0.28
C GLU A 422 -22.65 -5.40 -1.27
N GLU A 423 -21.40 -5.07 -1.57
CA GLU A 423 -21.04 -3.96 -2.47
C GLU A 423 -21.42 -4.24 -3.93
N SER A 424 -21.21 -5.47 -4.42
CA SER A 424 -21.64 -5.85 -5.78
C SER A 424 -23.16 -5.75 -5.93
N ILE A 425 -23.92 -6.20 -4.92
CA ILE A 425 -25.38 -6.10 -4.95
C ILE A 425 -25.81 -4.63 -4.88
N LEU A 426 -25.17 -3.81 -4.02
CA LEU A 426 -25.45 -2.39 -3.91
C LEU A 426 -25.29 -1.67 -5.25
N GLN A 427 -24.13 -1.82 -5.91
CA GLN A 427 -23.85 -1.18 -7.20
C GLN A 427 -24.73 -1.74 -8.32
N GLY A 428 -24.89 -3.07 -8.37
CA GLY A 428 -25.65 -3.76 -9.41
C GLY A 428 -27.17 -3.58 -9.32
N THR A 429 -27.69 -3.02 -8.23
CA THR A 429 -29.14 -2.81 -8.02
C THR A 429 -29.56 -1.33 -7.90
N GLN A 430 -28.67 -0.37 -8.17
CA GLN A 430 -29.00 1.07 -8.17
C GLN A 430 -30.19 1.44 -9.08
N TRP A 431 -30.39 0.71 -10.17
CA TRP A 431 -31.53 0.90 -11.08
C TRP A 431 -32.90 0.70 -10.41
N ALA A 432 -32.97 0.03 -9.26
CA ALA A 432 -34.22 -0.22 -8.56
C ALA A 432 -34.74 1.03 -7.82
N VAL A 433 -33.89 2.04 -7.61
CA VAL A 433 -34.27 3.29 -6.94
C VAL A 433 -35.25 4.06 -7.84
N PHE A 434 -36.33 4.58 -7.25
CA PHE A 434 -37.44 5.27 -7.93
C PHE A 434 -38.28 4.44 -8.91
N GLU A 435 -38.09 3.11 -8.97
CA GLU A 435 -39.00 2.22 -9.69
C GLU A 435 -40.34 2.07 -8.93
N PRO A 436 -41.45 1.77 -9.63
CA PRO A 436 -42.72 1.44 -8.98
C PRO A 436 -42.56 0.24 -8.03
N ASN A 437 -42.91 0.42 -6.76
CA ASN A 437 -42.86 -0.63 -5.74
C ASN A 437 -44.00 -1.63 -5.92
N ASP A 438 -43.81 -2.59 -6.83
CA ASP A 438 -44.80 -3.58 -7.21
C ASP A 438 -44.21 -5.00 -7.32
N PRO A 439 -45.04 -6.06 -7.47
CA PRO A 439 -44.55 -7.42 -7.63
C PRO A 439 -43.61 -7.63 -8.82
N ALA A 440 -43.67 -6.78 -9.85
CA ALA A 440 -42.76 -6.87 -10.99
C ALA A 440 -41.36 -6.36 -10.62
N LEU A 441 -41.23 -5.28 -9.85
CA LEU A 441 -39.95 -4.84 -9.28
C LEU A 441 -39.33 -5.93 -8.41
N TRP A 442 -40.10 -6.50 -7.47
CA TRP A 442 -39.61 -7.54 -6.56
C TRP A 442 -39.10 -8.77 -7.31
N ALA A 443 -39.82 -9.20 -8.35
CA ALA A 443 -39.38 -10.29 -9.22
C ALA A 443 -38.10 -9.96 -9.99
N ARG A 444 -37.93 -8.71 -10.47
CA ARG A 444 -36.71 -8.24 -11.13
C ARG A 444 -35.52 -8.25 -10.17
N ILE A 445 -35.65 -7.72 -8.95
CA ILE A 445 -34.61 -7.73 -7.92
C ILE A 445 -34.21 -9.18 -7.60
N ARG A 446 -35.19 -10.02 -7.25
CA ARG A 446 -34.95 -11.41 -6.88
C ARG A 446 -34.22 -12.18 -7.99
N ARG A 447 -34.64 -12.03 -9.25
CA ARG A 447 -33.98 -12.69 -10.39
C ARG A 447 -32.54 -12.22 -10.58
N THR A 448 -32.30 -10.92 -10.45
CA THR A 448 -30.98 -10.30 -10.67
C THR A 448 -29.98 -10.73 -9.61
N VAL A 449 -30.34 -10.64 -8.33
CA VAL A 449 -29.51 -11.09 -7.21
C VAL A 449 -29.31 -12.61 -7.23
N SER A 450 -30.35 -13.39 -7.53
CA SER A 450 -30.23 -14.86 -7.61
C SER A 450 -29.28 -15.30 -8.73
N ALA A 451 -29.30 -14.62 -9.88
CA ALA A 451 -28.39 -14.93 -10.99
C ALA A 451 -26.93 -14.66 -10.60
N PHE A 452 -26.65 -13.56 -9.91
CA PHE A 452 -25.34 -13.24 -9.38
C PHE A 452 -24.84 -14.28 -8.37
N LEU A 453 -25.63 -14.60 -7.35
CA LEU A 453 -25.26 -15.59 -6.34
C LEU A 453 -25.10 -16.99 -6.91
N THR A 454 -25.84 -17.33 -7.97
CA THR A 454 -25.64 -18.59 -8.72
C THR A 454 -24.26 -18.62 -9.37
N ASN A 455 -23.79 -17.51 -9.92
CA ASN A 455 -22.45 -17.43 -10.49
C ASN A 455 -21.38 -17.56 -9.41
N GLU A 456 -21.55 -16.92 -8.26
CA GLU A 456 -20.61 -17.03 -7.13
C GLU A 456 -20.57 -18.45 -6.54
N TRP A 457 -21.72 -19.12 -6.43
CA TRP A 457 -21.79 -20.54 -6.06
C TRP A 457 -21.04 -21.42 -7.08
N ARG A 458 -21.23 -21.21 -8.39
CA ARG A 458 -20.51 -21.95 -9.45
C ARG A 458 -19.00 -21.75 -9.40
N LYS A 459 -18.54 -20.59 -8.94
CA LYS A 459 -17.11 -20.30 -8.69
C LYS A 459 -16.56 -20.99 -7.43
N GLY A 460 -17.42 -21.64 -6.64
CA GLY A 460 -17.05 -22.30 -5.39
C GLY A 460 -17.00 -21.37 -4.18
N ALA A 461 -17.53 -20.14 -4.27
CA ALA A 461 -17.53 -19.20 -3.16
C ALA A 461 -18.55 -19.54 -2.07
N LEU A 462 -19.64 -20.20 -2.45
CA LEU A 462 -20.74 -20.59 -1.58
C LEU A 462 -20.80 -22.11 -1.40
N PHE A 463 -21.07 -22.57 -0.18
CA PHE A 463 -21.16 -23.96 0.20
C PHE A 463 -22.56 -24.52 -0.04
N GLY A 464 -22.66 -25.71 -0.62
CA GLY A 464 -23.93 -26.41 -0.86
C GLY A 464 -23.89 -27.20 -2.16
N ALA A 465 -24.54 -28.36 -2.20
CA ALA A 465 -24.60 -29.20 -3.40
C ALA A 465 -25.55 -28.60 -4.45
N THR A 466 -26.52 -27.79 -4.01
CA THR A 466 -27.46 -27.09 -4.88
C THR A 466 -27.50 -25.58 -4.54
N PRO A 467 -27.94 -24.72 -5.48
CA PRO A 467 -28.09 -23.28 -5.19
C PRO A 467 -28.99 -22.99 -3.97
N GLY A 468 -30.05 -23.77 -3.76
CA GLY A 468 -30.99 -23.58 -2.65
C GLY A 468 -30.43 -23.95 -1.28
N GLU A 469 -29.36 -24.77 -1.23
CA GLU A 469 -28.59 -25.00 0.00
C GLU A 469 -27.56 -23.88 0.24
N ALA A 470 -27.10 -23.24 -0.85
CA ALA A 470 -26.03 -22.25 -0.82
C ALA A 470 -26.50 -20.83 -0.52
N PHE A 471 -27.68 -20.44 -1.00
CA PHE A 471 -28.24 -19.12 -0.74
C PHE A 471 -29.76 -19.08 -0.90
N PHE A 472 -30.38 -18.02 -0.37
CA PHE A 472 -31.76 -17.64 -0.66
C PHE A 472 -31.87 -16.14 -0.96
N VAL A 473 -32.86 -15.78 -1.77
CA VAL A 473 -33.22 -14.39 -2.07
C VAL A 473 -34.74 -14.25 -1.98
N LYS A 474 -35.22 -13.47 -1.01
CA LYS A 474 -36.64 -13.26 -0.75
C LYS A 474 -36.99 -11.78 -0.91
N CYS A 475 -37.80 -11.48 -1.92
CA CYS A 475 -38.38 -10.17 -2.16
C CYS A 475 -39.79 -10.43 -2.69
N ASP A 476 -40.78 -10.35 -1.81
CA ASP A 476 -42.18 -10.68 -2.06
C ASP A 476 -43.10 -9.86 -1.14
N ALA A 477 -44.40 -10.17 -1.14
CA ALA A 477 -45.39 -9.48 -0.33
C ALA A 477 -45.23 -9.69 1.18
N GLU A 478 -44.53 -10.75 1.63
CA GLU A 478 -44.25 -10.96 3.05
C GLU A 478 -43.12 -10.04 3.52
N THR A 479 -42.11 -9.80 2.69
CA THR A 479 -41.05 -8.82 2.99
C THR A 479 -41.46 -7.38 2.70
N ASN A 480 -42.47 -7.17 1.86
CA ASN A 480 -42.95 -5.85 1.43
C ASN A 480 -44.46 -5.69 1.70
N PRO A 481 -44.89 -5.60 2.97
CA PRO A 481 -46.27 -5.36 3.33
C PRO A 481 -46.71 -3.93 2.94
N ALA A 482 -48.01 -3.66 2.97
CA ALA A 482 -48.59 -2.38 2.56
C ALA A 482 -47.96 -1.19 3.29
N GLU A 483 -47.69 -1.33 4.60
CA GLU A 483 -47.07 -0.28 5.41
C GLU A 483 -45.65 0.06 4.94
N GLY A 484 -44.88 -0.94 4.48
CA GLY A 484 -43.55 -0.73 3.91
C GLY A 484 -43.60 -0.07 2.54
N ILE A 485 -44.58 -0.45 1.72
CA ILE A 485 -44.83 0.16 0.41
C ILE A 485 -45.22 1.63 0.56
N ASP A 486 -46.13 1.94 1.48
CA ASP A 486 -46.57 3.30 1.78
C ASP A 486 -45.44 4.17 2.34
N ALA A 487 -44.47 3.55 3.04
CA ALA A 487 -43.24 4.19 3.49
C ALA A 487 -42.18 4.34 2.38
N GLY A 488 -42.45 3.87 1.15
CA GLY A 488 -41.52 3.93 0.03
C GLY A 488 -40.34 2.96 0.12
N GLN A 489 -40.46 1.88 0.90
CA GLN A 489 -39.39 0.92 1.16
C GLN A 489 -39.58 -0.38 0.38
N VAL A 490 -38.48 -0.91 -0.17
CA VAL A 490 -38.40 -2.27 -0.70
C VAL A 490 -37.37 -3.05 0.11
N VAL A 491 -37.80 -4.17 0.68
CA VAL A 491 -36.95 -5.09 1.44
C VAL A 491 -36.73 -6.37 0.65
N CYS A 492 -35.45 -6.68 0.42
CA CYS A 492 -35.00 -7.95 -0.14
C CYS A 492 -34.09 -8.63 0.87
N GLN A 493 -34.51 -9.78 1.40
CA GLN A 493 -33.69 -10.58 2.31
C GLN A 493 -32.81 -11.53 1.52
N VAL A 494 -31.51 -11.51 1.81
CA VAL A 494 -30.51 -12.37 1.18
C VAL A 494 -29.79 -13.14 2.27
N GLY A 495 -29.69 -14.46 2.11
CA GLY A 495 -28.85 -15.29 2.97
C GLY A 495 -27.90 -16.12 2.13
N VAL A 496 -26.66 -16.26 2.57
CA VAL A 496 -25.60 -17.00 1.87
C VAL A 496 -24.85 -17.91 2.84
N ALA A 497 -24.40 -19.07 2.35
CA ALA A 497 -23.56 -20.02 3.08
C ALA A 497 -22.12 -19.92 2.56
N PRO A 498 -21.21 -19.17 3.23
CA PRO A 498 -19.84 -19.01 2.77
C PRO A 498 -19.02 -20.29 3.00
N VAL A 499 -18.05 -20.57 2.13
CA VAL A 499 -17.06 -21.62 2.37
C VAL A 499 -16.13 -21.21 3.51
N LYS A 500 -16.00 -22.06 4.53
CA LYS A 500 -15.08 -21.87 5.66
C LYS A 500 -13.76 -22.62 5.43
N PRO A 501 -12.59 -22.06 5.82
CA PRO A 501 -11.31 -22.74 5.63
C PRO A 501 -11.17 -23.95 6.56
N ALA A 502 -10.48 -24.99 6.07
CA ALA A 502 -10.03 -26.11 6.90
C ALA A 502 -8.74 -25.73 7.64
N GLU A 503 -8.89 -25.08 8.79
CA GLU A 503 -7.76 -24.65 9.64
C GLU A 503 -7.02 -25.81 10.31
N PHE A 504 -7.74 -26.88 10.66
CA PHE A 504 -7.20 -28.08 11.30
C PHE A 504 -7.49 -29.32 10.44
N VAL A 505 -6.45 -30.06 10.08
CA VAL A 505 -6.57 -31.35 9.38
C VAL A 505 -6.04 -32.45 10.29
N VAL A 506 -6.93 -33.33 10.74
CA VAL A 506 -6.61 -34.39 11.71
C VAL A 506 -6.65 -35.75 11.00
N PHE A 507 -5.50 -36.42 10.92
CA PHE A 507 -5.41 -37.80 10.45
C PHE A 507 -5.48 -38.75 11.65
N GLN A 508 -6.52 -39.58 11.70
CA GLN A 508 -6.65 -40.63 12.70
C GLN A 508 -6.14 -41.95 12.11
N LEU A 509 -5.01 -42.45 12.60
CA LEU A 509 -4.45 -43.73 12.18
C LEU A 509 -4.89 -44.83 13.15
N SER A 510 -5.52 -45.87 12.63
CA SER A 510 -5.81 -47.10 13.38
C SER A 510 -5.08 -48.28 12.74
N GLN A 511 -4.60 -49.19 13.57
CA GLN A 511 -4.10 -50.47 13.10
C GLN A 511 -5.30 -51.37 12.80
N PHE A 512 -5.51 -51.71 11.53
CA PHE A 512 -6.55 -52.64 11.12
C PHE A 512 -5.98 -54.06 11.01
N SER A 513 -6.43 -54.99 11.86
CA SER A 513 -6.19 -56.42 11.65
C SER A 513 -7.14 -56.91 10.56
N GLY A 514 -6.66 -56.97 9.32
CA GLY A 514 -7.47 -57.32 8.16
C GLY A 514 -8.24 -58.64 8.33
N GLY A 515 -9.55 -58.61 8.07
CA GLY A 515 -10.35 -59.84 8.04
C GLY A 515 -11.86 -59.69 8.22
N THR A 516 -12.54 -58.75 7.57
CA THR A 516 -13.95 -58.92 7.15
C THR A 516 -14.32 -57.83 6.14
N SER A 517 -14.95 -58.24 5.05
CA SER A 517 -15.47 -57.38 3.99
C SER A 517 -16.36 -56.28 4.54
N LEU A 518 -16.05 -55.03 4.26
CA LEU A 518 -17.02 -53.94 4.34
C LEU A 518 -18.00 -54.12 3.19
N VAL A 519 -19.05 -54.90 3.45
CA VAL A 519 -20.36 -54.68 2.82
C VAL A 519 -21.15 -53.88 3.86
N ASN A 520 -21.26 -52.57 3.67
CA ASN A 520 -22.52 -51.84 3.68
C ASN A 520 -22.33 -50.32 3.74
N GLU A 521 -23.02 -49.71 2.77
CA GLU A 521 -23.57 -48.34 2.64
C GLU A 521 -22.64 -47.12 2.67
#